data_AF-A0A7Y2UYZ3-F1
#
_entry.id   AF-A0A7Y2UYZ3-F1
#
_cell.length_a   1.000
_cell.length_b   1.000
_cell.length_c   1.000
_cell.angle_alpha   90.00
_cell.angle_beta   90.00
_cell.angle_gamma   90.00
#
_symmetry.space_group_name_H-M   'P 1'
#
loop_
_entity.id
_entity.type
_entity.pdbx_description
1 polymer ?
#
loop_
_entity_poly.entity_id
_entity_poly.type
_entity_poly.pdbx_seq_one_letter_code
_entity_poly.pdbx_strand_id
1 'polypeptide(L)'
;MKKVILLLTLSFTFCYCQNTSNLKQGIYLTVEDLKNNKPTFFGDLKIKKDSIEYGAQRKGVIDTYALDISEEQAEEFGRIFGFNDGENVYLTPYKSKYPNAGNFHKVEIIGKFLYFEGIKEVNMPKQNLFWLTKCQNIFDLSRGKLFYNVTNGVFKKIISDKPELLKKFRKEKKKYLKYKEYLLKYTANKV
;
A
#
# COMPACT_ATOMS: atom_id res chain seq x y z
N MET A 1 -58.03 19.54 0.12
CA MET A 1 -57.03 18.97 -0.82
C MET A 1 -55.64 19.43 -0.40
N LYS A 2 -54.82 18.56 0.19
CA LYS A 2 -53.41 18.87 0.56
C LYS A 2 -52.49 18.29 -0.51
N LYS A 3 -51.75 19.16 -1.22
CA LYS A 3 -50.70 18.75 -2.17
C LYS A 3 -49.46 18.34 -1.36
N VAL A 4 -49.08 17.07 -1.45
CA VAL A 4 -47.80 16.57 -0.93
C VAL A 4 -46.78 16.74 -2.06
N ILE A 5 -45.79 17.59 -1.85
CA ILE A 5 -44.66 17.78 -2.76
C ILE A 5 -43.58 16.78 -2.33
N LEU A 6 -43.37 15.75 -3.14
CA LEU A 6 -42.33 14.75 -2.94
C LEU A 6 -40.99 15.33 -3.46
N LEU A 7 -40.14 15.80 -2.54
CA LEU A 7 -38.78 16.23 -2.87
C LEU A 7 -37.90 14.99 -3.10
N LEU A 8 -37.65 14.65 -4.36
CA LEU A 8 -36.62 13.68 -4.73
C LEU A 8 -35.24 14.34 -4.55
N THR A 9 -34.58 14.09 -3.43
CA THR A 9 -33.17 14.45 -3.25
C THR A 9 -32.33 13.44 -4.03
N LEU A 10 -31.92 13.83 -5.23
CA LEU A 10 -30.94 13.10 -6.03
C LEU A 10 -29.56 13.25 -5.34
N SER A 11 -29.17 12.29 -4.52
CA SER A 11 -27.83 12.25 -3.95
C SER A 11 -26.85 11.89 -5.06
N PHE A 12 -26.23 12.91 -5.66
CA PHE A 12 -25.06 12.74 -6.52
C PHE A 12 -23.90 12.21 -5.66
N THR A 13 -23.70 10.90 -5.66
CA THR A 13 -22.47 10.30 -5.17
C THR A 13 -21.38 10.68 -6.17
N PHE A 14 -20.64 11.74 -5.86
CA PHE A 14 -19.44 12.14 -6.60
C PHE A 14 -18.43 11.00 -6.49
N CYS A 15 -18.41 10.12 -7.48
CA CYS A 15 -17.38 9.10 -7.61
C CYS A 15 -16.12 9.82 -8.12
N TYR A 16 -15.34 10.39 -7.20
CA TYR A 16 -14.02 10.91 -7.49
C TYR A 16 -13.14 9.75 -7.94
N CYS A 17 -13.09 9.52 -9.25
CA CYS A 17 -12.06 8.70 -9.86
C CYS A 17 -10.78 9.55 -9.84
N GLN A 18 -10.08 9.57 -8.70
CA GLN A 18 -8.78 10.23 -8.65
C GLN A 18 -7.84 9.48 -9.59
N ASN A 19 -7.29 10.20 -10.57
CA ASN A 19 -6.13 9.75 -11.33
C ASN A 19 -5.02 9.51 -10.32
N THR A 20 -4.69 8.24 -10.12
CA THR A 20 -3.78 7.78 -9.06
C THR A 20 -2.32 8.12 -9.32
N SER A 21 -2.00 8.71 -10.47
CA SER A 21 -0.65 9.12 -10.85
C SER A 21 -0.12 10.35 -10.10
N ASN A 22 -0.98 11.14 -9.45
CA ASN A 22 -0.60 12.47 -8.94
C ASN A 22 -0.79 12.58 -7.42
N LEU A 23 -0.23 11.64 -6.66
CA LEU A 23 -0.11 11.83 -5.21
C LEU A 23 0.77 13.06 -4.95
N LYS A 24 0.36 13.95 -4.05
CA LYS A 24 1.08 15.17 -3.71
C LYS A 24 2.32 14.81 -2.89
N GLN A 25 3.39 15.57 -3.07
CA GLN A 25 4.56 15.50 -2.20
C GLN A 25 4.14 15.78 -0.75
N GLY A 26 4.75 15.07 0.20
CA GLY A 26 4.56 15.29 1.61
C GLY A 26 4.35 14.02 2.42
N ILE A 27 4.05 14.21 3.72
CA ILE A 27 3.87 13.13 4.69
C ILE A 27 2.38 12.81 4.88
N TYR A 28 2.01 11.55 4.69
CA TYR A 28 0.67 11.01 4.96
C TYR A 28 0.68 10.35 6.34
N LEU A 29 0.01 10.96 7.32
CA LEU A 29 -0.05 10.42 8.69
C LEU A 29 -1.08 9.31 8.80
N THR A 30 -2.17 9.42 8.03
CA THR A 30 -3.28 8.47 8.06
C THR A 30 -3.57 7.84 6.70
N VAL A 31 -4.34 6.73 6.73
CA VAL A 31 -4.94 6.12 5.54
C VAL A 31 -5.83 7.13 4.79
N GLU A 32 -6.52 8.00 5.52
CA GLU A 32 -7.46 8.97 4.95
C GLU A 32 -6.71 10.13 4.28
N ASP A 33 -5.56 10.52 4.82
CA ASP A 33 -4.66 11.51 4.20
C ASP A 33 -4.21 11.00 2.82
N LEU A 34 -3.74 9.76 2.75
CA LEU A 34 -3.29 9.16 1.49
C LEU A 34 -4.44 9.00 0.50
N LYS A 35 -5.58 8.47 0.96
CA LYS A 35 -6.76 8.25 0.12
C LYS A 35 -7.31 9.55 -0.46
N ASN A 36 -7.30 10.63 0.31
CA ASN A 36 -7.78 11.94 -0.12
C ASN A 36 -6.70 12.82 -0.74
N ASN A 37 -5.46 12.32 -0.82
CA ASN A 37 -4.32 13.07 -1.32
C ASN A 37 -4.09 14.40 -0.57
N LYS A 38 -4.11 14.33 0.76
CA LYS A 38 -3.96 15.45 1.70
C LYS A 38 -2.79 15.20 2.67
N PRO A 39 -1.53 15.28 2.21
CA PRO A 39 -0.40 15.16 3.12
C PRO A 39 -0.32 16.37 4.08
N THR A 40 0.27 16.17 5.25
CA THR A 40 0.36 17.15 6.35
C THR A 40 1.54 18.10 6.19
N PHE A 41 2.70 17.61 5.76
CA PHE A 41 3.93 18.39 5.61
C PHE A 41 4.34 18.52 4.15
N PHE A 42 4.75 19.71 3.74
CA PHE A 42 5.26 20.03 2.40
C PHE A 42 6.62 20.71 2.55
N GLY A 43 7.65 20.12 1.97
CA GLY A 43 9.03 20.62 2.00
C GLY A 43 10.02 19.60 1.48
N ASP A 44 11.30 19.95 1.44
CA ASP A 44 12.37 19.06 0.99
C ASP A 44 12.54 17.90 1.99
N LEU A 45 11.96 16.74 1.65
CA LEU A 45 12.07 15.52 2.43
C LEU A 45 13.44 14.89 2.15
N LYS A 46 14.31 14.89 3.16
CA LYS A 46 15.53 14.09 3.11
C LYS A 46 15.19 12.63 3.39
N ILE A 47 15.59 11.74 2.49
CA ILE A 47 15.33 10.31 2.60
C ILE A 47 16.64 9.56 2.82
N LYS A 48 16.66 8.73 3.86
CA LYS A 48 17.69 7.72 4.09
C LYS A 48 17.26 6.41 3.45
N LYS A 49 18.18 5.80 2.70
CA LYS A 49 18.02 4.46 2.15
C LYS A 49 18.84 3.48 2.99
N ASP A 50 18.22 2.37 3.36
CA ASP A 50 18.84 1.25 4.04
C ASP A 50 18.44 -0.07 3.36
N SER A 51 19.02 -1.18 3.78
CA SER A 51 18.82 -2.50 3.20
C SER A 51 18.62 -3.54 4.28
N ILE A 52 17.60 -4.38 4.13
CA ILE A 52 17.34 -5.49 5.06
C ILE A 52 17.60 -6.82 4.37
N GLU A 53 18.47 -7.63 4.97
CA GLU A 53 18.71 -9.00 4.55
C GLU A 53 17.55 -9.92 4.97
N TYR A 54 17.19 -10.88 4.11
CA TYR A 54 16.12 -11.83 4.37
C TYR A 54 16.41 -13.24 3.84
N GLY A 55 15.64 -14.21 4.33
CA GLY A 55 15.76 -15.64 4.05
C GLY A 55 16.58 -16.38 5.11
N ALA A 56 16.46 -17.70 5.15
CA ALA A 56 17.13 -18.55 6.15
C ALA A 56 18.67 -18.41 6.15
N GLN A 57 19.25 -18.05 5.00
CA GLN A 57 20.69 -17.81 4.82
C GLN A 57 21.02 -16.34 4.52
N ARG A 58 20.08 -15.40 4.75
CA ARG A 58 20.27 -13.96 4.50
C ARG A 58 20.72 -13.59 3.07
N LYS A 59 20.38 -14.42 2.09
CA LYS A 59 20.78 -14.23 0.68
C LYS A 59 19.91 -13.23 -0.09
N GLY A 60 18.75 -12.87 0.44
CA GLY A 60 17.90 -11.84 -0.15
C GLY A 60 18.18 -10.49 0.48
N VAL A 61 18.10 -9.41 -0.30
CA VAL A 61 18.19 -8.03 0.20
C VAL A 61 16.99 -7.26 -0.32
N ILE A 62 16.40 -6.43 0.52
CA ILE A 62 15.36 -5.48 0.11
C ILE A 62 15.70 -4.08 0.61
N ASP A 63 15.50 -3.09 -0.25
CA ASP A 63 15.64 -1.70 0.14
C ASP A 63 14.51 -1.27 1.09
N THR A 64 14.87 -0.48 2.08
CA THR A 64 13.96 0.25 2.95
C THR A 64 14.33 1.72 2.99
N TYR A 65 13.35 2.55 3.31
CA TYR A 65 13.47 3.99 3.27
C TYR A 65 13.00 4.56 4.60
N ALA A 66 13.62 5.66 4.99
CA ALA A 66 13.29 6.42 6.18
C ALA A 66 13.33 7.92 5.88
N LEU A 67 12.49 8.70 6.57
CA LEU A 67 12.65 10.15 6.60
C LEU A 67 13.80 10.50 7.53
N ASP A 68 14.69 11.37 7.07
CA ASP A 68 15.77 11.95 7.87
C ASP A 68 15.22 13.16 8.64
N ILE A 69 14.55 12.87 9.74
CA ILE A 69 13.94 13.84 10.64
C ILE A 69 14.51 13.66 12.06
N SER A 70 14.49 14.73 12.85
CA SER A 70 14.87 14.66 14.27
C SER A 70 13.86 13.86 15.09
N GLU A 71 14.27 13.44 16.29
CA GLU A 71 13.38 12.79 17.25
C GLU A 71 12.19 13.69 17.62
N GLU A 72 12.43 14.98 17.85
CA GLU A 72 11.38 15.99 18.12
C GLU A 72 10.35 16.06 16.97
N GLN A 73 10.81 16.09 15.71
CA GLN A 73 9.92 16.06 14.54
C GLN A 73 9.16 14.75 14.43
N ALA A 74 9.82 13.63 14.74
CA ALA A 74 9.19 12.32 14.74
C ALA A 74 8.10 12.20 15.82
N GLU A 75 8.31 12.80 17.00
CA GLU A 75 7.30 12.91 18.05
C GLU A 75 6.12 13.80 17.64
N GLU A 76 6.39 14.93 17.00
CA GLU A 76 5.37 15.85 16.48
C GLU A 76 4.46 15.17 15.44
N PHE A 77 5.06 14.52 14.44
CA PHE A 77 4.30 13.82 13.39
C PHE A 77 3.62 12.56 13.93
N GLY A 78 4.19 11.94 14.97
CA GLY A 78 3.73 10.68 15.51
C GLY A 78 3.80 9.56 14.47
N ARG A 79 2.67 8.89 14.22
CA ARG A 79 2.63 7.75 13.29
C ARG A 79 2.52 8.24 11.86
N ILE A 80 3.49 7.82 11.03
CA ILE A 80 3.50 8.10 9.60
C ILE A 80 3.05 6.85 8.84
N PHE A 81 1.99 6.99 8.03
CA PHE A 81 1.48 5.92 7.18
C PHE A 81 2.29 5.78 5.89
N GLY A 82 2.75 6.91 5.35
CA GLY A 82 3.55 6.97 4.14
C GLY A 82 4.04 8.37 3.85
N PHE A 83 4.85 8.50 2.81
CA PHE A 83 5.26 9.81 2.30
C PHE A 83 5.49 9.75 0.78
N ASN A 84 5.55 10.92 0.17
CA ASN A 84 5.91 11.11 -1.23
C ASN A 84 6.95 12.23 -1.31
N ASP A 85 8.08 11.98 -1.98
CA ASP A 85 9.18 12.94 -2.14
C ASP A 85 9.06 13.84 -3.38
N GLY A 86 7.96 13.72 -4.12
CA GLY A 86 7.72 14.42 -5.38
C GLY A 86 7.92 13.51 -6.60
N GLU A 87 8.65 12.42 -6.46
CA GLU A 87 8.89 11.43 -7.52
C GLU A 87 8.32 10.05 -7.17
N ASN A 88 8.49 9.64 -5.91
CA ASN A 88 8.31 8.29 -5.43
C ASN A 88 7.44 8.28 -4.16
N VAL A 89 6.59 7.26 -4.08
CA VAL A 89 5.70 7.04 -2.93
C VAL A 89 6.25 5.91 -2.09
N TYR A 90 6.15 6.06 -0.78
CA TYR A 90 6.70 5.12 0.19
C TYR A 90 5.66 4.80 1.25
N LEU A 91 5.41 3.52 1.49
CA LEU A 91 4.42 3.05 2.49
C LEU A 91 5.05 2.06 3.46
N THR A 92 4.54 2.05 4.68
CA THR A 92 4.90 1.02 5.66
C THR A 92 3.77 -0.01 5.82
N PRO A 93 4.08 -1.32 5.81
CA PRO A 93 3.11 -2.37 6.11
C PRO A 93 2.91 -2.56 7.62
N TYR A 94 3.61 -1.79 8.45
CA TYR A 94 3.55 -1.91 9.89
C TYR A 94 2.84 -0.70 10.49
N LYS A 95 2.06 -0.91 11.55
CA LYS A 95 1.83 0.19 12.50
C LYS A 95 3.20 0.48 13.08
N SER A 96 3.82 1.63 12.80
CA SER A 96 5.14 1.93 13.34
C SER A 96 5.06 1.75 14.86
N LYS A 97 5.82 0.78 15.38
CA LYS A 97 5.94 0.54 16.83
C LYS A 97 6.86 1.58 17.48
N TYR A 98 7.56 2.35 16.65
CA TYR A 98 8.52 3.37 17.04
C TYR A 98 8.18 4.71 16.39
N PRO A 99 8.48 5.83 17.05
CA PRO A 99 8.39 7.19 16.47
C PRO A 99 9.29 7.35 15.24
N ASN A 100 10.32 6.50 15.08
CA ASN A 100 11.22 6.58 13.95
C ASN A 100 10.48 6.35 12.62
N ALA A 101 10.49 7.37 11.77
CA ALA A 101 9.98 7.39 10.41
C ALA A 101 10.79 6.47 9.47
N GLY A 102 10.93 5.20 9.81
CA GLY A 102 11.68 4.20 9.05
C GLY A 102 10.87 2.96 8.66
N ASN A 103 11.49 2.07 7.89
CA ASN A 103 10.90 0.85 7.32
C ASN A 103 9.75 1.10 6.34
N PHE A 104 9.89 2.14 5.53
CA PHE A 104 9.02 2.36 4.38
C PHE A 104 9.56 1.61 3.16
N HIS A 105 8.66 1.20 2.28
CA HIS A 105 9.01 0.56 1.03
C HIS A 105 8.49 1.38 -0.14
N LYS A 106 9.32 1.51 -1.17
CA LYS A 106 8.96 2.18 -2.41
C LYS A 106 7.78 1.46 -3.07
N VAL A 107 6.81 2.25 -3.49
CA VAL A 107 5.55 1.82 -4.07
C VAL A 107 5.58 1.95 -5.58
N GLU A 108 4.90 1.02 -6.22
CA GLU A 108 4.49 1.11 -7.61
C GLU A 108 2.99 1.34 -7.71
N ILE A 109 2.60 2.38 -8.44
CA ILE A 109 1.22 2.74 -8.68
C ILE A 109 0.70 1.90 -9.85
N ILE A 110 -0.29 1.04 -9.61
CA ILE A 110 -0.90 0.15 -10.59
C ILE A 110 -2.40 0.41 -10.60
N GLY A 111 -2.85 1.30 -11.50
CA GLY A 111 -4.21 1.81 -11.50
C GLY A 111 -4.58 2.34 -10.11
N LYS A 112 -5.69 1.87 -9.53
CA LYS A 112 -6.13 2.28 -8.19
C LYS A 112 -5.34 1.68 -7.01
N PHE A 113 -4.31 0.88 -7.29
CA PHE A 113 -3.57 0.16 -6.28
C PHE A 113 -2.16 0.71 -6.09
N LEU A 114 -1.70 0.67 -4.86
CA LEU A 114 -0.30 0.89 -4.50
C LEU A 114 0.30 -0.47 -4.14
N TYR A 115 1.16 -0.99 -5.01
CA TYR A 115 1.83 -2.28 -4.84
C TYR A 115 3.24 -2.06 -4.30
N PHE A 116 3.64 -2.84 -3.32
CA PHE A 116 5.02 -2.82 -2.84
C PHE A 116 5.44 -4.16 -2.25
N GLU A 117 6.73 -4.45 -2.38
CA GLU A 117 7.36 -5.56 -1.67
C GLU A 117 7.80 -5.09 -0.29
N GLY A 118 7.75 -5.99 0.69
CA GLY A 118 8.26 -5.74 2.02
C GLY A 118 8.87 -7.00 2.60
N ILE A 119 9.18 -6.96 3.88
CA ILE A 119 9.59 -8.13 4.66
C ILE A 119 8.51 -8.46 5.67
N LYS A 120 8.45 -9.72 6.09
CA LYS A 120 7.72 -10.17 7.27
C LYS A 120 8.57 -11.14 8.06
N GLU A 121 8.38 -11.14 9.37
CA GLU A 121 8.95 -12.15 10.26
C GLU A 121 8.16 -13.45 10.13
N VAL A 122 8.88 -14.56 9.99
CA VAL A 122 8.32 -15.92 10.06
C VAL A 122 8.85 -16.55 11.32
N ASN A 123 7.96 -16.80 12.26
CA ASN A 123 8.27 -17.48 13.52
C ASN A 123 7.99 -18.97 13.41
N MET A 124 8.95 -19.79 13.83
CA MET A 124 8.80 -21.22 14.07
C MET A 124 9.00 -21.49 15.56
N PRO A 125 7.95 -21.33 16.39
CA PRO A 125 8.07 -21.39 17.85
C PRO A 125 8.65 -22.71 18.33
N LYS A 126 8.28 -23.82 17.68
CA LYS A 126 8.75 -25.18 18.02
C LYS A 126 10.26 -25.37 17.87
N GLN A 127 10.93 -24.53 17.08
CA GLN A 127 12.37 -24.62 16.83
C GLN A 127 13.14 -23.42 17.40
N ASN A 128 12.46 -22.50 18.09
CA ASN A 128 13.02 -21.21 18.52
C ASN A 128 13.77 -20.46 17.41
N LEU A 129 13.26 -20.57 16.18
CA LEU A 129 13.85 -19.98 14.98
C LEU A 129 12.90 -18.94 14.40
N PHE A 130 13.48 -17.83 13.97
CA PHE A 130 12.79 -16.84 13.16
C PHE A 130 13.68 -16.41 11.99
N TRP A 131 13.05 -16.01 10.89
CA TRP A 131 13.73 -15.33 9.80
C TRP A 131 12.80 -14.36 9.11
N LEU A 132 13.40 -13.37 8.46
CA LEU A 132 12.67 -12.45 7.58
C LEU A 132 12.42 -13.12 6.24
N THR A 133 11.25 -12.92 5.65
CA THR A 133 10.96 -13.34 4.29
C THR A 133 10.29 -12.22 3.52
N LYS A 134 10.57 -12.15 2.21
CA LYS A 134 9.92 -11.18 1.34
C LYS A 134 8.42 -11.45 1.24
N CYS A 135 7.64 -10.39 1.31
CA CYS A 135 6.20 -10.40 1.12
C CYS A 135 5.77 -9.35 0.10
N GLN A 136 4.54 -9.46 -0.36
CA GLN A 136 3.91 -8.48 -1.25
C GLN A 136 2.72 -7.87 -0.54
N ASN A 137 2.57 -6.56 -0.65
CA ASN A 137 1.51 -5.77 -0.05
C ASN A 137 0.79 -4.98 -1.15
N ILE A 138 -0.52 -4.80 -0.98
CA ILE A 138 -1.34 -4.03 -1.92
C ILE A 138 -2.22 -3.09 -1.10
N PHE A 139 -2.16 -1.78 -1.35
CA PHE A 139 -3.14 -0.82 -0.86
C PHE A 139 -4.15 -0.52 -1.96
N ASP A 140 -5.45 -0.63 -1.67
CA ASP A 140 -6.52 -0.19 -2.58
C ASP A 140 -6.95 1.24 -2.20
N LEU A 141 -6.54 2.22 -3.01
CA LEU A 141 -6.85 3.64 -2.80
C LEU A 141 -8.36 3.88 -2.74
N SER A 142 -9.15 3.21 -3.58
CA SER A 142 -10.60 3.41 -3.61
C SER A 142 -11.28 2.97 -2.31
N ARG A 143 -10.70 2.00 -1.61
CA ARG A 143 -11.26 1.44 -0.37
C ARG A 143 -10.55 1.94 0.89
N GLY A 144 -9.42 2.63 0.75
CA GLY A 144 -8.54 2.97 1.88
C GLY A 144 -8.08 1.71 2.64
N LYS A 145 -7.81 0.62 1.91
CA LYS A 145 -7.56 -0.70 2.54
C LYS A 145 -6.19 -1.26 2.17
N LEU A 146 -5.39 -1.54 3.18
CA LEU A 146 -4.12 -2.27 3.04
C LEU A 146 -4.33 -3.78 3.17
N PHE A 147 -3.93 -4.51 2.14
CA PHE A 147 -3.81 -5.96 2.12
C PHE A 147 -2.36 -6.35 2.41
N TYR A 148 -2.07 -6.58 3.68
CA TYR A 148 -0.75 -7.02 4.14
C TYR A 148 -0.49 -8.48 3.76
N ASN A 149 0.76 -8.81 3.41
CA ASN A 149 1.21 -10.19 3.18
C ASN A 149 0.28 -10.98 2.24
N VAL A 150 0.02 -10.42 1.05
CA VAL A 150 -0.98 -10.93 0.11
C VAL A 150 -0.80 -12.43 -0.14
N THR A 151 -1.87 -13.18 0.09
CA THR A 151 -1.96 -14.62 -0.20
C THR A 151 -2.78 -14.87 -1.45
N ASN A 152 -2.73 -16.09 -1.98
CA ASN A 152 -3.55 -16.50 -3.12
C ASN A 152 -5.04 -16.27 -2.85
N GLY A 153 -5.50 -16.49 -1.61
CA GLY A 153 -6.90 -16.28 -1.22
C GLY A 153 -7.28 -14.81 -1.26
N VAL A 154 -6.42 -13.93 -0.72
CA VAL A 154 -6.63 -12.47 -0.75
C VAL A 154 -6.60 -11.96 -2.18
N PHE A 155 -5.61 -12.34 -2.97
CA PHE A 155 -5.46 -11.87 -4.35
C PHE A 155 -6.65 -12.28 -5.23
N LYS A 156 -7.14 -13.53 -5.09
CA LYS A 156 -8.37 -13.98 -5.79
C LYS A 156 -9.58 -13.11 -5.47
N LYS A 157 -9.71 -12.61 -4.23
CA LYS A 157 -10.79 -11.69 -3.83
C LYS A 157 -10.62 -10.32 -4.50
N ILE A 158 -9.39 -9.83 -4.62
CA ILE A 158 -9.09 -8.54 -5.27
C ILE A 158 -9.56 -8.55 -6.73
N ILE A 159 -9.28 -9.62 -7.48
CA ILE A 159 -9.62 -9.73 -8.92
C ILE A 159 -10.93 -10.47 -9.19
N SER A 160 -11.77 -10.67 -8.17
CA SER A 160 -12.93 -11.58 -8.25
C SER A 160 -14.02 -11.13 -9.22
N ASP A 161 -14.11 -9.82 -9.46
CA ASP A 161 -15.01 -9.17 -10.41
C ASP A 161 -14.58 -9.32 -11.87
N LYS A 162 -13.43 -9.96 -12.16
CA LYS A 162 -13.01 -10.33 -13.52
C LYS A 162 -12.89 -11.85 -13.66
N PRO A 163 -14.00 -12.58 -13.93
CA PRO A 163 -14.04 -14.04 -13.92
C PRO A 163 -13.00 -14.71 -14.82
N GLU A 164 -12.79 -14.19 -16.02
CA GLU A 164 -11.81 -14.75 -16.97
C GLU A 164 -10.37 -14.59 -16.49
N LEU A 165 -10.03 -13.44 -15.90
CA LEU A 165 -8.70 -13.21 -15.32
C LEU A 165 -8.49 -14.12 -14.11
N LEU A 166 -9.50 -14.26 -13.25
CA LEU A 166 -9.48 -15.15 -12.10
C LEU A 166 -9.31 -16.62 -12.53
N LYS A 167 -9.99 -17.05 -13.60
CA LYS A 167 -9.86 -18.41 -14.16
C LYS A 167 -8.44 -18.68 -14.65
N LYS A 168 -7.81 -17.72 -15.35
CA LYS A 168 -6.39 -17.80 -15.74
C LYS A 168 -5.48 -17.89 -14.51
N PHE A 169 -5.68 -16.99 -13.54
CA PHE A 169 -4.88 -16.95 -12.32
C PHE A 169 -4.96 -18.27 -11.51
N ARG A 170 -6.13 -18.91 -11.47
CA ARG A 170 -6.32 -20.21 -10.77
C ARG A 170 -5.46 -21.34 -11.35
N LYS A 171 -5.16 -21.31 -12.65
CA LYS A 171 -4.35 -22.32 -13.34
C LYS A 171 -2.85 -22.06 -13.24
N GLU A 172 -2.45 -20.87 -12.83
CA GLU A 172 -1.05 -20.43 -12.78
C GLU A 172 -0.20 -21.25 -11.78
N LYS A 173 1.04 -21.56 -12.15
CA LYS A 173 2.02 -22.20 -11.25
C LYS A 173 2.77 -21.11 -10.48
N LYS A 174 3.18 -21.40 -9.23
CA LYS A 174 3.87 -20.43 -8.35
C LYS A 174 3.15 -19.07 -8.31
N LYS A 175 1.81 -19.09 -8.16
CA LYS A 175 0.89 -17.94 -8.19
C LYS A 175 1.36 -16.71 -7.42
N TYR A 176 2.03 -16.92 -6.28
CA TYR A 176 2.55 -15.83 -5.45
C TYR A 176 3.58 -14.97 -6.18
N LEU A 177 4.32 -15.50 -7.14
CA LEU A 177 5.25 -14.71 -7.98
C LEU A 177 4.54 -13.88 -9.07
N LYS A 178 3.23 -14.04 -9.20
CA LYS A 178 2.44 -13.52 -10.33
C LYS A 178 1.43 -12.45 -9.93
N TYR A 179 1.39 -12.03 -8.66
CA TYR A 179 0.40 -11.04 -8.22
C TYR A 179 0.55 -9.71 -8.97
N LYS A 180 1.75 -9.14 -9.05
CA LYS A 180 1.99 -7.88 -9.79
C LYS A 180 1.53 -7.97 -11.25
N GLU A 181 1.94 -9.03 -11.96
CA GLU A 181 1.57 -9.26 -13.36
C GLU A 181 0.04 -9.30 -13.55
N TYR A 182 -0.66 -10.04 -12.68
CA TYR A 182 -2.12 -10.12 -12.76
C TYR A 182 -2.81 -8.85 -12.26
N LEU A 183 -2.18 -8.05 -11.39
CA LEU A 183 -2.70 -6.75 -10.97
C LEU A 183 -2.62 -5.72 -12.10
N LEU A 184 -1.55 -5.74 -12.89
CA LEU A 184 -1.43 -4.96 -14.13
C LEU A 184 -2.53 -5.34 -15.12
N LYS A 185 -2.71 -6.65 -15.39
CA LYS A 185 -3.81 -7.15 -16.25
C LYS A 185 -5.19 -6.78 -15.72
N TYR A 186 -5.35 -6.77 -14.40
CA TYR A 186 -6.61 -6.38 -13.76
C TYR A 186 -6.93 -4.90 -13.96
N THR A 187 -5.92 -4.03 -14.03
CA THR A 187 -6.11 -2.57 -14.17
C THR A 187 -6.13 -2.09 -15.61
N ALA A 188 -5.51 -2.81 -16.54
CA ALA A 188 -5.37 -2.42 -17.97
C ALA A 188 -6.68 -2.22 -18.75
N ASN A 189 -7.82 -2.74 -18.28
CA ASN A 189 -9.12 -2.64 -18.98
C ASN A 189 -10.07 -1.64 -18.32
N LYS A 190 -9.55 -0.56 -17.74
CA LYS A 190 -10.34 0.60 -17.28
C LYS A 190 -9.77 1.86 -17.94
N VAL A 191 -10.04 1.99 -19.23
CA VAL A 191 -10.06 3.26 -19.96
C VAL A 191 -11.48 3.40 -20.50
#